data_AF-A0A7S2J2U7-F1
#
_entry.id   AF-A0A7S2J2U7-F1
#
_cell.length_a   1.000
_cell.length_b   1.000
_cell.length_c   1.000
_cell.angle_alpha   90.00
_cell.angle_beta   90.00
_cell.angle_gamma   90.00
#
_symmetry.space_group_name_H-M   'P 1'
#
loop_
_entity.id
_entity.type
_entity.pdbx_description
1 polymer ?
#
loop_
_entity_poly.entity_id
_entity_poly.type
_entity_poly.pdbx_seq_one_letter_code
_entity_poly.pdbx_strand_id
1 'polypeptide(L)'
;AGGAVDGDEHHSAESSGEHRARVHGAQAHREPGQLSQAECATHAAGEKEAGNVAFQAQDWPAAIARYEEGLRYAVHHRDRRGGPLSEECQRIAVVLLSNCAAARLKQGNPDRARDACTQALELDPQSIKAYFRRAQAHLALAC
;
A
#
# COMPACT_ATOMS: atom_id res chain seq x y z
N ALA A 1 4.75 70.97 16.69
CA ALA A 1 5.61 70.80 15.48
C ALA A 1 6.36 69.48 15.64
N GLY A 2 6.51 68.61 14.64
CA GLY A 2 6.11 68.70 13.24
C GLY A 2 7.24 68.21 12.32
N GLY A 3 6.95 67.27 11.42
CA GLY A 3 7.94 66.53 10.57
C GLY A 3 8.16 65.10 11.11
N ALA A 4 8.00 64.00 10.35
CA ALA A 4 8.58 63.63 9.03
C ALA A 4 10.11 63.43 9.14
N VAL A 5 10.81 62.43 8.57
CA VAL A 5 10.56 61.21 7.73
C VAL A 5 11.83 60.30 7.92
N ASP A 6 12.01 59.07 7.43
CA ASP A 6 11.29 58.12 6.54
C ASP A 6 11.77 56.67 6.85
N GLY A 7 11.32 55.61 6.14
CA GLY A 7 12.02 54.30 6.19
C GLY A 7 11.24 53.05 5.74
N ASP A 8 11.30 52.75 4.44
CA ASP A 8 10.82 51.49 3.83
C ASP A 8 11.72 50.29 4.19
N GLU A 9 11.15 49.10 4.41
CA GLU A 9 11.75 47.85 3.92
C GLU A 9 10.73 46.69 3.95
N HIS A 10 10.07 46.47 2.80
CA HIS A 10 9.61 45.13 2.45
C HIS A 10 10.81 44.22 2.20
N HIS A 11 10.84 43.02 2.79
CA HIS A 11 11.31 41.82 2.07
C HIS A 11 10.65 40.53 2.58
N SER A 12 10.25 39.71 1.62
CA SER A 12 9.76 38.33 1.80
C SER A 12 10.92 37.34 1.91
N ALA A 13 10.59 36.05 2.03
CA ALA A 13 11.48 34.88 1.92
C ALA A 13 12.29 34.55 3.19
N GLU A 14 12.57 33.29 3.55
CA GLU A 14 12.11 32.02 2.98
C GLU A 14 12.29 30.86 3.98
N SER A 15 11.67 29.72 3.64
CA SER A 15 12.01 28.35 4.03
C SER A 15 13.16 28.10 5.03
N SER A 16 12.85 27.39 6.13
CA SER A 16 13.79 26.44 6.74
C SER A 16 13.04 25.22 7.29
N GLY A 17 12.25 24.59 6.42
CA GLY A 17 11.61 23.30 6.67
C GLY A 17 12.54 22.12 6.42
N GLU A 18 13.68 22.04 7.13
CA GLU A 18 14.60 20.90 7.03
C GLU A 18 14.94 20.28 8.40
N HIS A 19 13.94 19.66 9.03
CA HIS A 19 14.21 18.52 9.92
C HIS A 19 13.98 17.21 9.16
N ARG A 20 14.80 17.03 8.10
CA ARG A 20 14.70 15.90 7.17
C ARG A 20 15.05 14.59 7.86
N ALA A 21 14.08 13.69 7.90
CA ALA A 21 14.16 12.37 8.50
C ALA A 21 15.43 11.59 8.11
N ARG A 22 16.22 11.27 9.13
CA ARG A 22 17.02 10.04 9.25
C ARG A 22 16.44 9.39 10.52
N VAL A 23 15.96 8.14 10.54
CA VAL A 23 16.62 6.92 10.07
C VAL A 23 15.59 5.89 9.56
N HIS A 24 15.60 5.62 8.25
CA HIS A 24 15.18 4.33 7.70
C HIS A 24 16.34 3.76 6.89
N GLY A 25 17.29 3.16 7.61
CA GLY A 25 18.50 2.59 7.04
C GLY A 25 18.18 1.32 6.26
N ALA A 26 18.51 1.33 4.97
CA ALA A 26 18.85 0.16 4.15
C ALA A 26 18.20 -1.17 4.57
N GLN A 27 16.89 -1.31 4.34
CA GLN A 27 16.35 -2.64 4.05
C GLN A 27 16.99 -3.08 2.72
N ALA A 28 18.04 -3.88 2.82
CA ALA A 28 18.68 -4.48 1.66
C ALA A 28 17.62 -5.19 0.82
N HIS A 29 17.71 -5.05 -0.51
CA HIS A 29 16.90 -5.81 -1.46
C HIS A 29 17.23 -7.31 -1.32
N ARG A 30 16.62 -7.96 -0.34
CA ARG A 30 16.65 -9.41 -0.13
C ARG A 30 15.48 -9.99 -0.88
N GLU A 31 15.77 -10.70 -1.95
CA GLU A 31 14.75 -11.38 -2.75
C GLU A 31 13.88 -12.30 -1.87
N PRO A 32 12.56 -12.38 -2.11
CA PRO A 32 11.65 -13.15 -1.23
C PRO A 32 12.04 -14.62 -1.03
N GLY A 33 12.78 -15.23 -1.97
CA GLY A 33 13.31 -16.59 -1.84
C GLY A 33 14.47 -16.78 -0.83
N GLN A 34 15.02 -15.69 -0.27
CA GLN A 34 16.10 -15.71 0.72
C GLN A 34 15.62 -15.62 2.17
N LEU A 35 14.36 -15.21 2.38
CA LEU A 35 13.76 -14.94 3.69
C LEU A 35 12.93 -16.14 4.18
N SER A 36 12.72 -16.27 5.48
CA SER A 36 11.75 -17.22 6.04
C SER A 36 10.30 -16.71 5.87
N GLN A 37 9.31 -17.61 6.00
CA GLN A 37 7.89 -17.20 5.99
C GLN A 37 7.55 -16.12 7.04
N ALA A 38 8.20 -16.14 8.21
CA ALA A 38 8.00 -15.14 9.25
C ALA A 38 8.57 -13.76 8.88
N GLU A 39 9.74 -13.73 8.24
CA GLU A 39 10.34 -12.50 7.71
C GLU A 39 9.55 -11.96 6.51
N CYS A 40 9.09 -12.83 5.61
CA CYS A 40 8.19 -12.46 4.52
C CYS A 40 6.85 -11.89 5.02
N ALA A 41 6.24 -12.49 6.05
CA ALA A 41 5.04 -11.96 6.70
C ALA A 41 5.31 -10.57 7.33
N THR A 42 6.44 -10.41 8.02
CA THR A 42 6.86 -9.13 8.60
C THR A 42 7.05 -8.05 7.54
N HIS A 43 7.73 -8.38 6.44
CA HIS A 43 7.94 -7.46 5.32
C HIS A 43 6.60 -7.08 4.66
N ALA A 44 5.76 -8.07 4.36
CA ALA A 44 4.43 -7.86 3.78
C ALA A 44 3.51 -7.02 4.69
N ALA A 45 3.63 -7.16 6.01
CA ALA A 45 2.94 -6.31 6.99
C ALA A 45 3.46 -4.87 6.97
N GLY A 46 4.78 -4.65 6.80
CA GLY A 46 5.36 -3.32 6.62
C GLY A 46 4.87 -2.62 5.36
N GLU A 47 4.89 -3.32 4.21
CA GLU A 47 4.39 -2.78 2.95
C GLU A 47 2.87 -2.56 2.95
N LYS A 48 2.10 -3.38 3.69
CA LYS A 48 0.68 -3.13 3.97
C LYS A 48 0.47 -1.78 4.66
N GLU A 49 1.26 -1.44 5.68
CA GLU A 49 1.12 -0.13 6.36
C GLU A 49 1.62 1.03 5.48
N ALA A 50 2.71 0.85 4.72
CA ALA A 50 3.14 1.86 3.74
C ALA A 50 2.07 2.13 2.67
N GLY A 51 1.39 1.07 2.19
CA GLY A 51 0.25 1.18 1.29
C GLY A 51 -0.98 1.83 1.94
N ASN A 52 -1.24 1.57 3.23
CA ASN A 52 -2.31 2.24 3.99
C ASN A 52 -2.06 3.76 4.10
N VAL A 53 -0.82 4.19 4.34
CA VAL A 53 -0.44 5.62 4.39
C VAL A 53 -0.65 6.28 3.03
N ALA A 54 -0.19 5.66 1.94
CA ALA A 54 -0.42 6.16 0.58
C ALA A 54 -1.92 6.22 0.23
N PHE A 55 -2.70 5.22 0.66
CA PHE A 55 -4.15 5.19 0.47
C PHE A 55 -4.87 6.31 1.23
N GLN A 56 -4.43 6.63 2.45
CA GLN A 56 -4.95 7.78 3.21
C GLN A 56 -4.59 9.11 2.55
N ALA A 57 -3.40 9.22 1.96
CA ALA A 57 -2.97 10.35 1.14
C ALA A 57 -3.65 10.44 -0.24
N GLN A 58 -4.54 9.48 -0.58
CA GLN A 58 -5.21 9.36 -1.88
C GLN A 58 -4.27 9.11 -3.08
N ASP A 59 -3.02 8.72 -2.81
CA ASP A 59 -2.07 8.27 -3.82
C ASP A 59 -2.34 6.80 -4.16
N TRP A 60 -3.36 6.58 -5.00
CA TRP A 60 -3.76 5.24 -5.44
C TRP A 60 -2.63 4.49 -6.17
N PRO A 61 -1.85 5.10 -7.10
CA PRO A 61 -0.70 4.44 -7.72
C PRO A 61 0.34 3.95 -6.71
N ALA A 62 0.76 4.79 -5.76
CA ALA A 62 1.72 4.36 -4.74
C ALA A 62 1.13 3.30 -3.82
N ALA A 63 -0.13 3.46 -3.38
CA ALA A 63 -0.80 2.46 -2.55
C ALA A 63 -0.84 1.08 -3.23
N ILE A 64 -1.20 1.03 -4.52
CA ILE A 64 -1.21 -0.20 -5.32
C ILE A 64 0.18 -0.83 -5.39
N ALA A 65 1.21 -0.05 -5.72
CA ALA A 65 2.59 -0.55 -5.80
C ALA A 65 3.07 -1.17 -4.48
N ARG A 66 2.76 -0.53 -3.34
CA ARG A 66 3.07 -1.05 -1.99
C ARG A 66 2.31 -2.33 -1.67
N TYR A 67 1.02 -2.41 -2.00
CA TYR A 67 0.27 -3.63 -1.77
C TYR A 67 0.74 -4.79 -2.66
N GLU A 68 1.15 -4.52 -3.90
CA GLU A 68 1.73 -5.49 -4.82
C GLU A 68 3.12 -5.96 -4.38
N GLU A 69 3.95 -5.06 -3.85
CA GLU A 69 5.23 -5.38 -3.19
C GLU A 69 5.01 -6.36 -2.02
N GLY A 70 4.14 -6.01 -1.09
CA GLY A 70 3.80 -6.87 0.05
C GLY A 70 3.23 -8.22 -0.36
N LEU A 71 2.45 -8.27 -1.45
CA LEU A 71 1.93 -9.52 -2.01
C LEU A 71 3.03 -10.40 -2.59
N ARG A 72 4.06 -9.81 -3.20
CA ARG A 72 5.23 -10.58 -3.67
C ARG A 72 5.86 -11.32 -2.49
N TYR A 73 6.08 -10.69 -1.35
CA TYR A 73 6.64 -11.39 -0.19
C TYR A 73 5.66 -12.39 0.46
N ALA A 74 4.38 -12.04 0.60
CA ALA A 74 3.38 -12.92 1.21
C ALA A 74 3.09 -14.19 0.39
N VAL A 75 3.14 -14.13 -0.95
CA VAL A 75 2.74 -15.23 -1.84
C VAL A 75 3.93 -16.01 -2.42
N HIS A 76 5.11 -15.38 -2.58
CA HIS A 76 6.27 -16.05 -3.18
C HIS A 76 6.84 -17.16 -2.29
N HIS A 77 6.71 -17.06 -0.96
CA HIS A 77 7.16 -18.12 -0.04
C HIS A 77 6.08 -19.19 0.22
N ARG A 78 5.69 -19.90 -0.84
CA ARG A 78 5.42 -21.35 -0.69
C ARG A 78 6.66 -21.99 -0.05
N ASP A 79 6.50 -23.01 0.78
CA ASP A 79 7.66 -23.71 1.39
C ASP A 79 8.69 -24.08 0.29
N ARG A 80 9.97 -24.21 0.62
CA ARG A 80 11.03 -24.62 -0.33
C ARG A 80 10.76 -25.97 -1.00
N ARG A 81 9.75 -26.73 -0.52
CA ARG A 81 9.22 -27.99 -1.05
C ARG A 81 7.93 -27.83 -1.87
N GLY A 82 7.49 -26.60 -2.18
CA GLY A 82 6.21 -26.31 -2.83
C GLY A 82 4.97 -26.33 -1.91
N GLY A 83 5.18 -26.40 -0.59
CA GLY A 83 4.10 -26.49 0.41
C GLY A 83 3.20 -25.25 0.48
N PRO A 84 2.05 -25.34 1.18
CA PRO A 84 1.10 -24.24 1.30
C PRO A 84 1.72 -23.01 1.98
N LEU A 85 1.07 -21.85 1.80
CA LEU A 85 1.39 -20.65 2.57
C LEU A 85 1.10 -20.93 4.06
N SER A 86 1.83 -20.26 4.96
CA SER A 86 1.41 -20.20 6.36
C SER A 86 0.11 -19.40 6.48
N GLU A 87 -0.69 -19.71 7.49
CA GLU A 87 -1.96 -19.00 7.77
C GLU A 87 -1.75 -17.49 7.95
N GLU A 88 -0.60 -17.06 8.49
CA GLU A 88 -0.24 -15.65 8.61
C GLU A 88 0.01 -15.00 7.24
N CYS A 89 0.84 -15.63 6.38
CA CYS A 89 1.07 -15.15 5.02
C CYS A 89 -0.24 -15.10 4.21
N GLN A 90 -1.10 -16.10 4.36
CA GLN A 90 -2.41 -16.17 3.71
C GLN A 90 -3.34 -15.06 4.21
N ARG A 91 -3.45 -14.83 5.53
CA ARG A 91 -4.23 -13.72 6.11
C ARG A 91 -3.74 -12.36 5.64
N ILE A 92 -2.42 -12.14 5.61
CA ILE A 92 -1.84 -10.89 5.10
C ILE A 92 -2.12 -10.71 3.60
N ALA A 93 -1.96 -11.75 2.78
CA ALA A 93 -2.24 -11.71 1.35
C ALA A 93 -3.71 -11.37 1.05
N VAL A 94 -4.68 -11.97 1.77
CA VAL A 94 -6.12 -11.64 1.65
C VAL A 94 -6.37 -10.16 1.95
N VAL A 95 -5.78 -9.62 3.02
CA VAL A 95 -5.92 -8.20 3.38
C VAL A 95 -5.31 -7.29 2.31
N LEU A 96 -4.10 -7.60 1.83
CA LEU A 96 -3.40 -6.85 0.79
C LEU A 96 -4.16 -6.84 -0.54
N LEU A 97 -4.62 -7.99 -1.03
CA LEU A 97 -5.43 -8.10 -2.25
C LEU A 97 -6.72 -7.28 -2.13
N SER A 98 -7.39 -7.38 -0.98
CA SER A 98 -8.63 -6.65 -0.73
C SER A 98 -8.40 -5.12 -0.66
N ASN A 99 -7.28 -4.66 -0.09
CA ASN A 99 -6.93 -3.23 -0.09
C ASN A 99 -6.43 -2.74 -1.45
N CYS A 100 -5.68 -3.55 -2.20
CA CYS A 100 -5.29 -3.30 -3.58
C CYS A 100 -6.53 -3.14 -4.48
N ALA A 101 -7.55 -4.00 -4.32
CA ALA A 101 -8.83 -3.85 -5.01
C ALA A 101 -9.52 -2.52 -4.68
N ALA A 102 -9.53 -2.08 -3.41
CA ALA A 102 -10.09 -0.78 -3.03
C ALA A 102 -9.34 0.39 -3.69
N ALA A 103 -8.01 0.32 -3.77
CA ALA A 103 -7.19 1.35 -4.43
C ALA A 103 -7.43 1.36 -5.95
N ARG A 104 -7.51 0.19 -6.59
CA ARG A 104 -7.82 0.03 -8.02
C ARG A 104 -9.22 0.55 -8.37
N LEU A 105 -10.23 0.36 -7.50
CA LEU A 105 -11.55 0.98 -7.65
C LEU A 105 -11.46 2.51 -7.61
N LYS A 106 -10.70 3.09 -6.68
CA LYS A 106 -10.49 4.54 -6.59
C LYS A 106 -9.69 5.12 -7.76
N GLN A 107 -8.82 4.32 -8.37
CA GLN A 107 -8.08 4.66 -9.58
C GLN A 107 -8.92 4.56 -10.87
N GLY A 108 -10.16 4.04 -10.82
CA GLY A 108 -10.97 3.80 -12.02
C GLY A 108 -10.59 2.54 -12.80
N ASN A 109 -9.95 1.56 -12.16
CA ASN A 109 -9.54 0.27 -12.74
C ASN A 109 -10.37 -0.91 -12.17
N PRO A 110 -11.69 -0.98 -12.40
CA PRO A 110 -12.56 -1.96 -11.77
C PRO A 110 -12.30 -3.42 -12.21
N ASP A 111 -11.86 -3.68 -13.44
CA ASP A 111 -11.44 -5.03 -13.86
C ASP A 111 -10.33 -5.60 -12.95
N ARG A 112 -9.25 -4.85 -12.80
CA ARG A 112 -8.13 -5.24 -11.93
C ARG A 112 -8.55 -5.33 -10.46
N ALA A 113 -9.59 -4.59 -10.04
CA ALA A 113 -10.15 -4.71 -8.70
C ALA A 113 -10.97 -5.99 -8.51
N ARG A 114 -11.80 -6.37 -9.50
CA ARG A 114 -12.52 -7.65 -9.53
C ARG A 114 -11.53 -8.81 -9.43
N ASP A 115 -10.48 -8.79 -10.23
CA ASP A 115 -9.51 -9.90 -10.31
C ASP A 115 -8.73 -10.06 -8.99
N ALA A 116 -8.34 -8.94 -8.36
CA ALA A 116 -7.75 -8.97 -7.01
C ALA A 116 -8.73 -9.50 -5.95
N CYS A 117 -10.02 -9.18 -6.04
CA CYS A 117 -11.02 -9.75 -5.13
C CYS A 117 -11.25 -11.25 -5.37
N THR A 118 -11.17 -11.73 -6.62
CA THR A 118 -11.25 -13.18 -6.92
C THR A 118 -10.07 -13.91 -6.28
N GLN A 119 -8.83 -13.43 -6.45
CA GLN A 119 -7.66 -14.02 -5.79
C GLN A 119 -7.78 -13.99 -4.25
N ALA A 120 -8.36 -12.92 -3.68
CA ALA A 120 -8.60 -12.86 -2.23
C ALA A 120 -9.61 -13.92 -1.76
N LEU A 121 -10.61 -14.25 -2.58
CA LEU A 121 -11.63 -15.27 -2.29
C LEU A 121 -11.15 -16.70 -2.58
N GLU A 122 -10.16 -16.90 -3.44
CA GLU A 122 -9.44 -18.17 -3.60
C GLU A 122 -8.60 -18.51 -2.35
N LEU A 123 -8.07 -17.50 -1.67
CA LEU A 123 -7.32 -17.64 -0.41
C LEU A 123 -8.23 -17.67 0.83
N ASP A 124 -9.31 -16.88 0.87
CA ASP A 124 -10.30 -16.85 1.95
C ASP A 124 -11.72 -16.72 1.37
N PRO A 125 -12.41 -17.85 1.14
CA PRO A 125 -13.79 -17.87 0.66
C PRO A 125 -14.81 -17.23 1.61
N GLN A 126 -14.43 -16.87 2.84
CA GLN A 126 -15.30 -16.20 3.81
C GLN A 126 -15.04 -14.67 3.90
N SER A 127 -14.14 -14.13 3.07
CA SER A 127 -13.74 -12.73 3.10
C SER A 127 -14.87 -11.76 2.67
N ILE A 128 -15.68 -11.33 3.64
CA ILE A 128 -16.78 -10.36 3.44
C ILE A 128 -16.28 -9.09 2.71
N LYS A 129 -15.07 -8.61 3.05
CA LYS A 129 -14.47 -7.43 2.41
C LYS A 129 -14.17 -7.65 0.93
N ALA A 130 -13.72 -8.84 0.54
CA ALA A 130 -13.47 -9.17 -0.86
C ALA A 130 -14.78 -9.30 -1.66
N TYR A 131 -15.82 -9.94 -1.10
CA TYR A 131 -17.15 -9.97 -1.75
C TYR A 131 -17.72 -8.56 -1.97
N PHE A 132 -17.69 -7.71 -0.94
CA PHE A 132 -18.20 -6.33 -1.03
C PHE A 132 -17.48 -5.53 -2.13
N ARG A 133 -16.14 -5.58 -2.14
CA ARG A 133 -15.32 -4.87 -3.14
C ARG A 133 -15.48 -5.46 -4.55
N ARG A 134 -15.70 -6.78 -4.69
CA ARG A 134 -16.02 -7.40 -5.99
C ARG A 134 -17.38 -6.95 -6.52
N ALA A 135 -18.39 -6.82 -5.65
CA ALA A 135 -19.69 -6.27 -6.03
C ALA A 135 -19.58 -4.81 -6.50
N GLN A 136 -18.79 -3.99 -5.82
CA GLN A 136 -18.47 -2.62 -6.27
C GLN A 136 -17.78 -2.60 -7.65
N ALA A 137 -16.84 -3.53 -7.90
CA ALA A 137 -16.19 -3.67 -9.20
C ALA A 137 -17.16 -4.07 -10.31
N HIS A 138 -18.06 -5.03 -10.07
CA HIS A 138 -19.08 -5.40 -11.04
C HIS A 138 -20.07 -4.26 -11.33
N LEU A 139 -20.47 -3.48 -10.32
CA LEU A 139 -21.31 -2.31 -10.52
C LEU A 139 -20.60 -1.25 -11.38
N ALA A 140 -19.32 -0.97 -11.11
CA ALA A 140 -18.52 -0.02 -11.89
C ALA A 140 -18.20 -0.48 -13.33
N LEU A 141 -18.30 -1.79 -13.62
CA LEU A 141 -18.17 -2.36 -14.97
C LEU A 141 -19.49 -2.41 -15.75
N ALA A 142 -20.63 -2.17 -15.08
CA ALA A 142 -21.96 -2.18 -15.67
C ALA A 142 -22.48 -0.76 -15.99
N CYS A 143 -21.64 0.26 -15.84
CA CYS A 143 -21.91 1.68 -16.11
C CYS A 143 -20.99 2.19 -17.22
#